data_AF-A0A6B3HUY0-F1
#
_entry.id   AF-A0A6B3HUY0-F1
#
_cell.length_a   1.000
_cell.length_b   1.000
_cell.length_c   1.000
_cell.angle_alpha   90.00
_cell.angle_beta   90.00
_cell.angle_gamma   90.00
#
_symmetry.space_group_name_H-M   'P 1'
#
loop_
_entity.id
_entity.type
_entity.pdbx_description
1 polymer ?
#
loop_
_entity_poly.entity_id
_entity_poly.type
_entity_poly.pdbx_seq_one_letter_code
_entity_poly.pdbx_strand_id
1 'polypeptide(L)'
;RELVRPALVESVRRLHPWHAETAAFSLGWSGVDGDPVPGSQGKGVRQALAVLGAEAAGGSGRDGVTGAVAVELIHTFSLIHDDIMDG
;
A
#
# COMPACT_ATOMS: atom_id res chain seq x y z
N ARG A 1 1.21 5.57 9.54
CA ARG A 1 1.98 5.39 8.29
C ARG A 1 3.36 4.80 8.55
N GLU A 2 4.19 5.41 9.41
CA GLU A 2 5.52 4.87 9.78
C GLU A 2 5.48 3.41 10.25
N LEU A 3 4.42 3.05 10.97
CA LEU A 3 4.20 1.67 11.43
C LEU A 3 3.95 0.66 10.30
N VAL A 4 3.29 1.07 9.20
CA VAL A 4 2.82 0.17 8.13
C VAL A 4 3.76 0.16 6.93
N ARG A 5 4.38 1.31 6.61
CA ARG A 5 5.17 1.50 5.40
C ARG A 5 6.30 0.47 5.23
N PRO A 6 7.10 0.13 6.25
CA PRO A 6 8.16 -0.86 6.09
C PRO A 6 7.61 -2.23 5.64
N ALA A 7 6.51 -2.68 6.24
CA ALA A 7 5.88 -3.96 5.91
C ALA A 7 5.24 -3.94 4.51
N LEU A 8 4.63 -2.82 4.11
CA LEU A 8 4.08 -2.67 2.76
C LEU A 8 5.18 -2.68 1.70
N VAL A 9 6.26 -1.92 1.91
CA VAL A 9 7.42 -1.89 1.00
C VAL A 9 8.04 -3.28 0.85
N GLU A 10 8.20 -4.01 1.96
CA GLU A 10 8.71 -5.38 1.92
C GLU A 10 7.78 -6.31 1.15
N SER A 11 6.46 -6.20 1.34
CA SER A 11 5.48 -7.02 0.63
C SER A 11 5.52 -6.79 -0.88
N VAL A 12 5.64 -5.53 -1.31
CA VAL A 12 5.76 -5.17 -2.73
C VAL A 12 7.07 -5.69 -3.34
N ARG A 13 8.20 -5.58 -2.61
CA ARG A 13 9.51 -6.08 -3.08
C ARG A 13 9.57 -7.58 -3.31
N ARG A 14 8.70 -8.34 -2.63
CA ARG A 14 8.63 -9.80 -2.76
C ARG A 14 7.76 -10.26 -3.94
N LEU A 15 7.07 -9.35 -4.61
CA LEU A 15 6.32 -9.67 -5.82
C LEU A 15 7.28 -9.99 -6.99
N HIS A 16 6.75 -10.66 -8.02
CA HIS A 16 7.44 -10.75 -9.30
C HIS A 16 7.81 -9.33 -9.80
N PRO A 17 9.01 -9.10 -10.38
CA PRO A 17 9.50 -7.75 -10.69
C PRO A 17 8.50 -6.87 -11.46
N TRP A 18 7.83 -7.46 -12.45
CA TRP A 18 6.82 -6.75 -13.24
C TRP A 18 5.62 -6.27 -12.40
N HIS A 19 5.15 -7.09 -11.45
CA HIS A 19 4.07 -6.68 -10.54
C HIS A 19 4.56 -5.69 -9.48
N ALA A 20 5.81 -5.82 -9.03
CA ALA A 20 6.41 -4.88 -8.09
C ALA A 20 6.53 -3.47 -8.71
N GLU A 21 6.90 -3.38 -9.99
CA GLU A 21 6.97 -2.15 -10.77
C GLU A 21 5.59 -1.51 -10.93
N THR A 22 4.59 -2.27 -11.39
CA THR A 22 3.21 -1.76 -11.54
C THR A 22 2.62 -1.31 -10.20
N ALA A 23 2.83 -2.07 -9.13
CA ALA A 23 2.39 -1.68 -7.79
C ALA A 23 3.10 -0.43 -7.29
N ALA A 24 4.42 -0.32 -7.51
CA ALA A 24 5.19 0.87 -7.14
C ALA A 24 4.69 2.12 -7.86
N PHE A 25 4.38 2.01 -9.16
CA PHE A 25 3.81 3.11 -9.94
C PHE A 25 2.43 3.53 -9.40
N SER A 26 1.51 2.58 -9.21
CA SER A 26 0.16 2.86 -8.68
C SER A 26 0.18 3.43 -7.25
N LEU A 27 1.14 3.01 -6.42
CA LEU A 27 1.40 3.57 -5.08
C LEU A 27 2.08 4.96 -5.13
N GLY A 28 2.45 5.42 -6.33
CA GLY A 28 3.13 6.68 -6.59
C GLY A 28 4.61 6.67 -6.22
N TRP A 29 5.23 5.52 -5.99
CA TRP A 29 6.64 5.40 -5.61
C TRP A 29 7.60 5.53 -6.78
N SER A 30 7.12 5.28 -8.00
CA SER A 30 7.86 5.47 -9.25
C SER A 30 7.07 6.33 -10.24
N GLY A 31 7.79 7.04 -11.09
CA GLY A 31 7.26 7.82 -12.20
C GLY A 31 7.05 6.97 -13.45
N VAL A 32 6.64 7.61 -14.55
CA VAL A 32 6.35 6.95 -15.83
C VAL A 32 7.57 6.25 -16.43
N ASP A 33 8.77 6.77 -16.16
CA ASP A 33 10.04 6.20 -16.63
C ASP A 33 10.66 5.21 -15.62
N GLY A 34 9.93 4.87 -14.55
CA GLY A 34 10.41 4.00 -13.46
C GLY A 34 11.26 4.72 -12.40
N ASP A 35 11.56 6.01 -12.58
CA ASP A 35 12.34 6.79 -11.64
C ASP A 35 11.64 6.92 -10.27
N PRO A 36 12.35 6.82 -9.14
CA PRO A 36 11.75 7.00 -7.83
C PRO A 36 11.15 8.40 -7.65
N VAL A 37 9.94 8.49 -7.09
CA VAL A 37 9.27 9.77 -6.78
C VAL A 37 9.30 10.03 -5.27
N PRO A 38 10.16 10.95 -4.78
CA PRO A 38 10.25 11.27 -3.36
C PRO A 38 8.96 11.91 -2.83
N GLY A 39 8.55 11.54 -1.62
CA GLY A 39 7.43 12.19 -0.92
C GLY A 39 6.03 11.85 -1.44
N SER A 40 5.92 11.13 -2.56
CA SER A 40 4.64 10.66 -3.08
C SER A 40 4.12 9.50 -2.21
N GLN A 41 3.03 9.77 -1.51
CA GLN A 41 2.29 8.79 -0.72
C GLN A 41 0.81 9.15 -0.66
N GLY A 42 -0.05 8.13 -0.75
CA GLY A 42 -1.49 8.28 -0.54
C GLY A 42 -1.85 8.79 0.86
N LYS A 43 -3.13 9.11 1.05
CA LYS A 43 -3.66 9.66 2.32
C LYS A 43 -3.50 8.71 3.51
N GLY A 44 -3.26 7.42 3.28
CA GLY A 44 -3.03 6.42 4.34
C GLY A 44 -4.22 6.22 5.29
N VAL A 45 -5.43 6.63 4.88
CA VAL A 45 -6.66 6.56 5.70
C VAL A 45 -7.00 5.11 6.01
N ARG A 46 -6.98 4.23 5.01
CA ARG A 46 -7.26 2.79 5.17
C ARG A 46 -6.28 2.12 6.13
N GLN A 47 -4.99 2.41 5.98
CA GLN A 47 -3.95 1.91 6.85
C GLN A 47 -4.15 2.37 8.30
N ALA A 48 -4.51 3.64 8.50
CA ALA A 48 -4.82 4.17 9.82
C ALA A 48 -6.06 3.50 10.42
N LEU A 49 -7.12 3.30 9.64
CA LEU A 49 -8.33 2.62 10.09
C LEU A 49 -8.06 1.18 10.54
N ALA A 50 -7.23 0.44 9.82
CA ALA A 50 -6.87 -0.93 10.20
C ALA A 50 -6.06 -0.97 11.51
N VAL A 51 -5.11 -0.05 11.69
CA VAL A 51 -4.32 0.07 12.93
C VAL A 51 -5.20 0.47 14.11
N LEU A 52 -6.01 1.52 13.96
CA LEU A 52 -6.93 1.99 14.99
C LEU A 52 -8.00 0.96 15.33
N GLY A 53 -8.43 0.16 14.36
CA GLY A 53 -9.37 -0.96 14.58
C GLY A 53 -8.77 -2.04 15.49
N ALA A 54 -7.50 -2.38 15.32
CA ALA A 54 -6.81 -3.31 16.22
C ALA A 54 -6.70 -2.75 17.65
N GLU A 55 -6.38 -1.47 17.78
CA GLU A 55 -6.32 -0.78 19.09
C GLU A 55 -7.69 -0.72 19.76
N ALA A 56 -8.74 -0.41 19.01
CA ALA A 56 -10.11 -0.37 19.50
C ALA A 56 -10.61 -1.75 19.98
N ALA A 57 -10.08 -2.84 19.42
CA ALA A 57 -10.36 -4.20 19.85
C ALA A 57 -9.53 -4.65 21.08
N GLY A 58 -8.71 -3.77 21.66
CA GLY A 58 -7.85 -4.07 22.82
C GLY A 58 -6.48 -4.63 22.46
N GLY A 59 -6.13 -4.68 21.17
CA GLY A 59 -4.80 -5.02 20.70
C GLY A 59 -3.84 -3.82 20.68
N SER A 60 -2.63 -4.05 20.20
CA SER A 60 -1.67 -3.01 19.87
C SER A 60 -1.82 -2.57 18.42
N GLY A 61 -1.34 -1.36 18.08
CA GLY A 61 -1.31 -0.92 16.68
C GLY A 61 -0.51 -1.85 15.75
N ARG A 62 0.45 -2.61 16.29
CA ARG A 62 1.22 -3.62 15.52
C ARG A 62 0.34 -4.76 15.03
N ASP A 63 -0.69 -5.12 15.78
CA ASP A 63 -1.61 -6.20 15.42
C ASP A 63 -2.44 -5.83 14.17
N GLY A 64 -2.63 -4.54 13.92
CA GLY A 64 -3.32 -4.03 12.72
C GLY A 64 -2.44 -3.93 11.47
N VAL A 65 -1.11 -4.13 11.56
CA VAL A 65 -0.19 -3.91 10.43
C VAL A 65 -0.48 -4.85 9.26
N THR A 66 -0.69 -6.14 9.53
CA THR A 66 -1.00 -7.12 8.47
C THR A 66 -2.30 -6.75 7.75
N GLY A 67 -3.34 -6.36 8.49
CA GLY A 67 -4.60 -5.88 7.92
C GLY A 67 -4.42 -4.61 7.10
N ALA A 68 -3.63 -3.65 7.59
CA ALA A 68 -3.32 -2.42 6.89
C ALA A 68 -2.59 -2.66 5.56
N VAL A 69 -1.63 -3.59 5.53
CA VAL A 69 -0.93 -3.99 4.30
C VAL A 69 -1.89 -4.66 3.33
N ALA A 70 -2.69 -5.62 3.80
CA ALA A 70 -3.65 -6.34 2.95
C ALA A 70 -4.66 -5.40 2.28
N VAL A 71 -5.26 -4.49 3.06
CA VAL A 71 -6.23 -3.53 2.53
C VAL A 71 -5.59 -2.58 1.51
N GLU A 72 -4.37 -2.10 1.77
CA GLU A 72 -3.70 -1.20 0.81
C GLU A 72 -3.32 -1.94 -0.48
N LEU A 73 -2.86 -3.20 -0.41
CA LEU A 73 -2.58 -4.00 -1.61
C LEU A 73 -3.84 -4.31 -2.43
N ILE A 74 -4.97 -4.63 -1.78
CA ILE A 74 -6.25 -4.83 -2.46
C ILE A 74 -6.73 -3.54 -3.10
N HIS A 75 -6.54 -2.40 -2.44
CA HIS A 75 -6.87 -1.10 -3.01
C HIS A 75 -5.98 -0.77 -4.22
N THR A 76 -4.67 -1.03 -4.14
CA THR A 76 -3.77 -0.87 -5.29
C THR A 76 -4.18 -1.76 -6.46
N PHE A 77 -4.54 -3.02 -6.17
CA PHE A 77 -5.09 -3.92 -7.18
C PHE A 77 -6.35 -3.34 -7.84
N SER A 78 -7.29 -2.82 -7.06
CA SER A 78 -8.52 -2.26 -7.62
C SER A 78 -8.21 -1.07 -8.53
N LEU A 79 -7.37 -0.12 -8.10
CA LEU A 79 -6.99 1.04 -8.92
C LEU A 79 -6.40 0.64 -10.27
N ILE A 80 -5.44 -0.30 -10.28
CA ILE A 80 -4.81 -0.77 -11.52
C ILE A 80 -5.86 -1.34 -12.48
N HIS A 81 -6.82 -2.11 -11.95
CA HIS A 81 -7.86 -2.71 -12.77
C HIS A 81 -8.91 -1.68 -13.21
N ASP A 82 -9.32 -0.77 -12.33
CA ASP A 82 -10.28 0.28 -12.62
C ASP A 82 -9.76 1.20 -13.74
N ASP A 83 -8.50 1.62 -13.69
CA ASP A 83 -7.87 2.44 -14.75
C ASP A 83 -7.90 1.76 -16.12
N ILE A 84 -7.80 0.42 -16.18
CA ILE A 84 -7.90 -0.35 -17.44
C ILE A 84 -9.36 -0.48 -17.90
N MET A 85 -10.28 -0.65 -16.95
CA MET A 85 -11.71 -0.85 -17.24
C MET A 85 -12.41 0.45 -17.63
N ASP A 86 -12.01 1.57 -17.03
CA ASP A 86 -12.70 2.87 -17.16
C ASP A 86 -12.11 3.76 -18.27
N GLY A 87 -10.84 3.56 -18.67
CA GLY A 87 -10.21 4.23 -19.82
C GLY A 87 -9.79 5.68 -19.57
#